data_AF-A0A2U9CJK8-F1
#
_entry.id   AF-A0A2U9CJK8-F1
#
_cell.length_a   1.000
_cell.length_b   1.000
_cell.length_c   1.000
_cell.angle_alpha   90.00
_cell.angle_beta   90.00
_cell.angle_gamma   90.00
#
_symmetry.space_group_name_H-M   'P 1'
#
loop_
_entity.id
_entity.type
_entity.pdbx_description
1 polymer ?
#
loop_
_entity_poly.entity_id
_entity_poly.type
_entity_poly.pdbx_seq_one_letter_code
_entity_poly.pdbx_strand_id
1 'polypeptide(L)'
;MRLQTARAISCYVRAVDSIMLVEEGFNMVSVDASDKMLKYALKSRWDRRKEAAFDQWVIEEANWLTLSEDIQKPGKGFDAVICLGNSFAHLPDFKGDQSDQKLALQNIASMVRPGGTLIIDHRNYDYILETGRAPQGKNIYYKSDLTQDISTSVLWVNSKPHMITLDYTIQVPQAIDQNLPEVSKFRLSYYPHRLETFKGLLTEAFHGKMEHSVYGDFKAYVPGQTQAPCYFVHVCKKTA
;
A
#
# COMPACT_ATOMS: atom_id res chain seq x y z
N MET A 1 -23.05 -8.49 -10.36
CA MET A 1 -22.88 -7.09 -10.79
C MET A 1 -21.42 -6.93 -11.20
N ARG A 2 -21.10 -6.96 -12.50
CA ARG A 2 -19.71 -6.78 -12.98
C ARG A 2 -19.33 -5.31 -12.83
N LEU A 3 -18.25 -5.01 -12.11
CA LEU A 3 -17.69 -3.66 -11.91
C LEU A 3 -17.03 -3.08 -13.19
N GLN A 4 -17.57 -3.37 -14.37
CA GLN A 4 -16.97 -3.00 -15.67
C GLN A 4 -16.98 -1.48 -15.95
N THR A 5 -17.61 -0.67 -15.10
CA THR A 5 -17.58 0.80 -15.18
C THR A 5 -16.87 1.46 -13.98
N ALA A 6 -16.33 0.68 -13.05
CA ALA A 6 -15.70 1.23 -11.87
C ALA A 6 -14.36 1.90 -12.21
N ARG A 7 -14.23 3.16 -11.81
CA ARG A 7 -12.99 3.93 -11.88
C ARG A 7 -12.24 3.74 -10.58
N ALA A 8 -11.01 3.25 -10.67
CA ALA A 8 -10.16 3.06 -9.51
C ALA A 8 -8.85 3.83 -9.65
N ILE A 9 -8.36 4.34 -8.52
CA ILE A 9 -7.03 4.94 -8.43
C ILE A 9 -6.17 4.11 -7.48
N SER A 10 -4.99 3.70 -7.97
CA SER A 10 -3.94 3.11 -7.12
C SER A 10 -2.98 4.21 -6.72
N CYS A 11 -2.85 4.45 -5.41
CA CYS A 11 -2.01 5.51 -4.84
C CYS A 11 -0.56 5.06 -4.58
N TYR A 12 -0.14 3.90 -5.09
CA TYR A 12 1.26 3.47 -5.10
C TYR A 12 1.41 2.42 -6.19
N VAL A 13 2.28 2.67 -7.17
CA VAL A 13 2.42 1.82 -8.33
C VAL A 13 3.58 0.85 -8.10
N ARG A 14 3.30 -0.24 -7.40
CA ARG A 14 3.83 -1.51 -7.90
C ARG A 14 2.92 -1.91 -9.04
N ALA A 15 3.41 -1.79 -10.28
CA ALA A 15 2.66 -1.98 -11.52
C ALA A 15 1.73 -3.21 -11.51
N VAL A 16 2.07 -4.23 -10.73
CA VAL A 16 1.37 -5.51 -10.59
C VAL A 16 -0.11 -5.36 -10.21
N ASP A 17 -0.45 -4.58 -9.17
CA ASP A 17 -1.85 -4.45 -8.73
C ASP A 17 -2.70 -3.73 -9.78
N SER A 18 -2.16 -2.67 -10.38
CA SER A 18 -2.83 -1.92 -11.44
C SER A 18 -2.99 -2.72 -12.72
N ILE A 19 -1.97 -3.50 -13.13
CA ILE A 19 -2.03 -4.36 -14.31
C ILE A 19 -3.17 -5.35 -14.19
N MET A 20 -3.27 -6.04 -13.04
CA MET A 20 -4.36 -7.00 -12.79
C MET A 20 -5.74 -6.33 -12.93
N LEU A 21 -5.92 -5.13 -12.38
CA LEU A 21 -7.19 -4.42 -12.48
C LEU A 21 -7.50 -3.94 -13.90
N VAL A 22 -6.50 -3.51 -14.67
CA VAL A 22 -6.66 -3.19 -16.09
C VAL A 22 -7.08 -4.43 -16.88
N GLU A 23 -6.47 -5.59 -16.62
CA GLU A 23 -6.82 -6.87 -17.25
C GLU A 23 -8.26 -7.31 -16.93
N GLU A 24 -8.72 -7.07 -15.71
CA GLU A 24 -10.09 -7.33 -15.27
C GLU A 24 -11.11 -6.30 -15.81
N GLY A 25 -10.64 -5.30 -16.58
CA GLY A 25 -11.49 -4.32 -17.27
C GLY A 25 -11.89 -3.10 -16.44
N PHE A 26 -11.16 -2.78 -15.38
CA PHE A 26 -11.36 -1.55 -14.63
C PHE A 26 -10.75 -0.34 -15.36
N ASN A 27 -11.41 0.82 -15.23
CA ASN A 27 -10.85 2.08 -15.72
C ASN A 27 -9.86 2.62 -14.68
N MET A 28 -8.57 2.36 -14.90
CA MET A 28 -7.54 2.63 -13.91
C MET A 28 -6.82 3.96 -14.13
N VAL A 29 -6.62 4.68 -13.03
CA VAL A 29 -5.62 5.72 -12.87
C VAL A 29 -4.58 5.21 -11.86
N SER A 30 -3.30 5.38 -12.12
CA SER A 30 -2.23 4.86 -11.24
C SER A 30 -1.21 5.94 -11.00
N VAL A 31 -0.90 6.18 -9.73
CA VAL A 31 -0.04 7.30 -9.32
C VAL A 31 0.98 6.87 -8.29
N ASP A 32 2.18 7.42 -8.40
CA ASP A 32 3.29 7.21 -7.47
C ASP A 32 4.16 8.46 -7.43
N ALA A 33 4.85 8.68 -6.31
CA ALA A 33 5.85 9.74 -6.20
C ALA A 33 7.25 9.27 -6.67
N SER A 34 7.44 7.96 -6.86
CA SER A 34 8.70 7.38 -7.32
C SER A 34 8.70 7.18 -8.83
N ASP A 35 9.43 8.05 -9.53
CA ASP A 35 9.76 7.93 -10.95
C ASP A 35 10.31 6.54 -11.33
N LYS A 36 11.14 5.95 -10.46
CA LYS A 36 11.73 4.62 -10.62
C LYS A 36 10.66 3.54 -10.68
N MET A 37 9.61 3.65 -9.89
CA MET A 37 8.49 2.70 -9.88
C MET A 37 7.57 2.94 -11.08
N LEU A 38 7.26 4.21 -11.39
CA LEU A 38 6.46 4.59 -12.56
C LEU A 38 7.07 4.11 -13.87
N LYS A 39 8.40 4.13 -13.98
CA LYS A 39 9.13 3.61 -15.16
C LYS A 39 8.71 2.18 -15.53
N TYR A 40 8.53 1.29 -14.55
CA TYR A 40 8.13 -0.09 -14.81
C TYR A 40 6.67 -0.20 -15.25
N ALA A 41 5.79 0.61 -14.67
CA ALA A 41 4.39 0.67 -15.07
C ALA A 41 4.23 1.23 -16.49
N LEU A 42 4.91 2.34 -16.79
CA LEU A 42 4.93 2.95 -18.13
C LEU A 42 5.48 1.98 -19.18
N LYS A 43 6.54 1.24 -18.86
CA LYS A 43 7.06 0.18 -19.74
C LYS A 43 6.01 -0.90 -20.00
N SER A 44 5.35 -1.39 -18.95
CA SER A 44 4.31 -2.43 -19.07
C SER A 44 3.12 -1.96 -19.91
N ARG A 45 2.68 -0.71 -19.71
CA ARG A 45 1.66 -0.05 -20.54
C ARG A 45 2.09 0.03 -21.99
N TRP A 46 3.32 0.48 -22.25
CA TRP A 46 3.86 0.60 -23.61
C TRP A 46 3.93 -0.73 -24.34
N ASP A 47 4.41 -1.78 -23.68
CA ASP A 47 4.55 -3.12 -24.25
C ASP A 47 3.19 -3.70 -24.67
N ARG A 48 2.12 -3.35 -23.94
CA ARG A 48 0.75 -3.82 -24.16
C ARG A 48 -0.20 -2.79 -24.78
N ARG A 49 0.31 -1.66 -25.28
CA ARG A 49 -0.48 -0.53 -25.81
C ARG A 49 -1.45 -0.86 -26.95
N LYS A 50 -1.32 -2.03 -27.57
CA LYS A 50 -2.27 -2.50 -28.60
C LYS A 50 -3.58 -3.03 -28.00
N GLU A 51 -3.58 -3.34 -26.70
CA GLU A 51 -4.77 -3.71 -25.95
C GLU A 51 -5.49 -2.43 -25.49
N ALA A 52 -6.76 -2.27 -25.87
CA ALA A 52 -7.51 -1.05 -25.60
C ALA A 52 -7.56 -0.67 -24.10
N ALA A 53 -7.59 -1.68 -23.20
CA ALA A 53 -7.56 -1.45 -21.76
C ALA A 53 -6.24 -0.80 -21.29
N PHE A 54 -5.10 -1.23 -21.83
CA PHE A 54 -3.78 -0.67 -21.50
C PHE A 54 -3.55 0.68 -22.17
N ASP A 55 -4.09 0.90 -23.36
CA ASP A 55 -4.04 2.22 -24.01
C ASP A 55 -4.76 3.28 -23.17
N GLN A 56 -5.91 2.93 -22.60
CA GLN A 56 -6.72 3.79 -21.73
C GLN A 56 -6.22 3.91 -20.28
N TRP A 57 -5.28 3.06 -19.86
CA TRP A 57 -4.72 3.10 -18.51
C TRP A 57 -3.91 4.37 -18.28
N VAL A 58 -4.33 5.21 -17.33
CA VAL A 58 -3.64 6.47 -17.01
C VAL A 58 -2.58 6.23 -15.93
N ILE A 59 -1.36 6.71 -16.16
CA ILE A 59 -0.23 6.62 -15.23
C ILE A 59 0.36 8.02 -15.11
N GLU A 60 0.36 8.58 -13.90
CA GLU A 60 0.84 9.93 -13.61
C GLU A 60 1.72 9.95 -12.36
N GLU A 61 2.56 10.97 -12.22
CA GLU A 61 3.28 11.24 -10.97
C GLU A 61 2.39 12.03 -10.00
N ALA A 62 2.30 11.60 -8.74
CA ALA A 62 1.59 12.34 -7.72
C ALA A 62 2.12 12.02 -6.32
N ASN A 63 1.98 12.97 -5.39
CA ASN A 63 2.35 12.81 -3.99
C ASN A 63 1.10 12.87 -3.11
N TRP A 64 0.99 12.00 -2.09
CA TRP A 64 -0.17 12.00 -1.21
C TRP A 64 -0.40 13.34 -0.49
N LEU A 65 0.66 14.11 -0.24
CA LEU A 65 0.56 15.42 0.41
C LEU A 65 -0.05 16.49 -0.50
N THR A 66 0.01 16.32 -1.83
CA THR A 66 -0.49 17.25 -2.86
C THR A 66 -1.50 16.59 -3.81
N LEU A 67 -2.00 15.39 -3.47
CA LEU A 67 -2.77 14.54 -4.38
C LEU A 67 -4.01 15.22 -4.98
N SER A 68 -4.64 16.12 -4.23
CA SER A 68 -5.80 16.91 -4.69
C SER A 68 -5.49 17.90 -5.79
N GLU A 69 -4.24 18.34 -5.88
CA GLU A 69 -3.72 19.26 -6.89
C GLU A 69 -3.13 18.47 -8.07
N ASP A 70 -2.45 17.37 -7.77
CA ASP A 70 -1.78 16.51 -8.75
C ASP A 70 -2.79 15.77 -9.65
N ILE A 71 -3.90 15.30 -9.08
CA ILE A 71 -4.86 14.44 -9.79
C ILE A 71 -6.25 15.06 -9.84
N GLN A 72 -6.73 15.25 -11.07
CA GLN A 72 -8.10 15.68 -11.31
C GLN A 72 -9.09 14.56 -11.01
N LYS A 73 -9.98 14.82 -10.05
CA LYS A 73 -11.04 13.88 -9.67
C LYS A 73 -12.07 13.75 -10.78
N PRO A 74 -12.45 12.52 -11.18
CA PRO A 74 -13.57 12.33 -12.09
C PRO A 74 -14.89 12.67 -11.40
N GLY A 75 -15.52 13.79 -11.75
CA GLY A 75 -16.80 14.20 -11.16
C GLY A 75 -16.71 14.36 -9.64
N LYS A 76 -17.35 13.45 -8.88
CA LYS A 76 -17.32 13.45 -7.40
C LYS A 76 -16.22 12.58 -6.79
N GLY A 77 -15.38 11.92 -7.60
CA GLY A 77 -14.30 11.03 -7.16
C GLY A 77 -14.34 9.65 -7.80
N PHE A 78 -13.45 8.77 -7.36
CA PHE A 78 -13.29 7.38 -7.80
C PHE A 78 -14.23 6.42 -7.05
N ASP A 79 -14.63 5.33 -7.72
CA ASP A 79 -15.42 4.25 -7.12
C ASP A 79 -14.61 3.49 -6.06
N ALA A 80 -13.33 3.27 -6.33
CA ALA A 80 -12.40 2.65 -5.41
C ALA A 80 -11.06 3.39 -5.39
N VAL A 81 -10.46 3.50 -4.22
CA VAL A 81 -9.09 3.99 -4.02
C VAL A 81 -8.31 2.88 -3.33
N ILE A 82 -7.12 2.55 -3.82
CA ILE A 82 -6.34 1.40 -3.35
C ILE A 82 -4.93 1.86 -2.96
N CYS A 83 -4.47 1.48 -1.78
CA CYS A 83 -3.12 1.69 -1.29
C CYS A 83 -2.67 0.43 -0.53
N LEU A 84 -2.14 -0.55 -1.26
CA LEU A 84 -1.83 -1.89 -0.74
C LEU A 84 -0.32 -2.17 -0.71
N GLY A 85 0.08 -3.19 0.04
CA GLY A 85 1.45 -3.66 0.14
C GLY A 85 2.29 -2.94 1.18
N ASN A 86 1.67 -2.40 2.23
CA ASN A 86 2.27 -1.62 3.30
C ASN A 86 2.93 -0.31 2.80
N SER A 87 2.39 0.25 1.72
CA SER A 87 2.98 1.42 1.07
C SER A 87 2.83 2.69 1.91
N PHE A 88 1.66 2.89 2.54
CA PHE A 88 1.42 4.10 3.34
C PHE A 88 2.42 4.28 4.47
N ALA A 89 2.90 3.18 5.05
CA ALA A 89 3.90 3.19 6.11
C ALA A 89 5.26 3.77 5.67
N HIS A 90 5.50 3.98 4.37
CA HIS A 90 6.71 4.68 3.92
C HIS A 90 6.70 6.18 4.24
N LEU A 91 5.55 6.79 4.55
CA LEU A 91 5.47 8.20 4.90
C LEU A 91 5.94 8.42 6.36
N PRO A 92 7.14 8.99 6.57
CA PRO A 92 7.68 9.19 7.91
C PRO A 92 6.95 10.33 8.64
N ASP A 93 7.10 10.36 9.96
CA ASP A 93 6.61 11.45 10.81
C ASP A 93 7.79 12.33 11.24
N PHE A 94 8.25 13.22 10.36
CA PHE A 94 9.39 14.09 10.66
C PHE A 94 9.10 15.16 11.72
N LYS A 95 7.82 15.55 11.87
CA LYS A 95 7.37 16.59 12.79
C LYS A 95 7.04 16.04 14.18
N GLY A 96 6.75 14.74 14.30
CA GLY A 96 6.43 14.05 15.55
C GLY A 96 4.96 14.15 15.96
N ASP A 97 4.11 14.72 15.11
CA ASP A 97 2.68 14.95 15.34
C ASP A 97 1.76 14.22 14.34
N GLN A 98 2.34 13.46 13.42
CA GLN A 98 1.65 12.77 12.32
C GLN A 98 0.87 13.69 11.37
N SER A 99 1.13 15.01 11.36
CA SER A 99 0.39 15.97 10.53
C SER A 99 0.44 15.64 9.04
N ASP A 100 1.61 15.22 8.53
CA ASP A 100 1.78 14.83 7.12
C ASP A 100 0.98 13.55 6.80
N GLN A 101 0.94 12.60 7.73
CA GLN A 101 0.18 11.36 7.58
C GLN A 101 -1.34 11.62 7.59
N LYS A 102 -1.80 12.51 8.47
CA LYS A 102 -3.19 12.97 8.51
C LYS A 102 -3.58 13.66 7.20
N LEU A 103 -2.74 14.58 6.71
CA LEU A 103 -2.97 15.28 5.45
C LEU A 103 -3.01 14.30 4.27
N ALA A 104 -2.05 13.38 4.20
CA ALA A 104 -2.02 12.34 3.16
C ALA A 104 -3.30 11.48 3.16
N LEU A 105 -3.75 11.02 4.33
CA LEU A 105 -5.00 10.24 4.42
C LEU A 105 -6.23 11.07 4.07
N GLN A 106 -6.30 12.34 4.45
CA GLN A 106 -7.38 13.25 4.06
C GLN A 106 -7.42 13.42 2.54
N ASN A 107 -6.27 13.64 1.91
CA ASN A 107 -6.16 13.76 0.46
C ASN A 107 -6.58 12.47 -0.26
N ILE A 108 -6.12 11.31 0.22
CA ILE A 108 -6.52 9.99 -0.30
C ILE A 108 -8.04 9.77 -0.13
N ALA A 109 -8.60 10.03 1.06
CA ALA A 109 -10.03 9.90 1.33
C ALA A 109 -10.88 10.88 0.49
N SER A 110 -10.31 12.03 0.13
CA SER A 110 -10.94 13.02 -0.75
C SER A 110 -11.08 12.53 -2.20
N MET A 111 -10.31 11.53 -2.61
CA MET A 111 -10.40 10.90 -3.94
C MET A 111 -11.57 9.91 -4.02
N VAL A 112 -12.05 9.40 -2.88
CA VAL A 112 -13.17 8.46 -2.82
C VAL A 112 -14.49 9.22 -3.02
N ARG A 113 -15.31 8.78 -3.98
CA ARG A 113 -16.66 9.34 -4.17
C ARG A 113 -17.60 8.93 -3.03
N PRO A 114 -18.70 9.65 -2.79
CA PRO A 114 -19.77 9.17 -1.91
C PRO A 114 -20.28 7.79 -2.36
N GLY A 115 -20.31 6.82 -1.44
CA GLY A 115 -20.62 5.41 -1.72
C GLY A 115 -19.44 4.58 -2.26
N GLY A 116 -18.29 5.21 -2.52
CA GLY A 116 -17.06 4.54 -2.95
C GLY A 116 -16.28 3.92 -1.78
N THR A 117 -15.21 3.20 -2.09
CA THR A 117 -14.43 2.44 -1.10
C THR A 117 -12.94 2.78 -1.14
N LEU A 118 -12.32 3.02 0.01
CA LEU A 118 -10.87 3.00 0.18
C LEU A 118 -10.45 1.63 0.71
N ILE A 119 -9.47 1.01 0.06
CA ILE A 119 -8.80 -0.21 0.53
C ILE A 119 -7.33 0.16 0.80
N ILE A 120 -6.94 0.13 2.06
CA ILE A 120 -5.59 0.52 2.48
C ILE A 120 -5.05 -0.47 3.51
N ASP A 121 -3.79 -0.85 3.40
CA ASP A 121 -3.17 -1.81 4.32
C ASP A 121 -1.95 -1.24 5.06
N HIS A 122 -1.56 -1.96 6.09
CA HIS A 122 -0.25 -1.84 6.71
C HIS A 122 0.18 -3.19 7.29
N ARG A 123 1.50 -3.38 7.48
CA ARG A 123 2.00 -4.54 8.22
C ARG A 123 1.50 -4.49 9.66
N ASN A 124 1.43 -5.66 10.29
CA ASN A 124 1.11 -5.77 11.71
C ASN A 124 2.29 -5.27 12.57
N TYR A 125 2.38 -3.94 12.74
CA TYR A 125 3.42 -3.30 13.53
C TYR A 125 3.22 -3.53 15.03
N ASP A 126 2.00 -3.80 15.51
CA ASP A 126 1.77 -4.21 16.89
C ASP A 126 2.61 -5.45 17.24
N TYR A 127 2.57 -6.48 16.40
CA TYR A 127 3.40 -7.68 16.54
C TYR A 127 4.91 -7.37 16.43
N ILE A 128 5.30 -6.51 15.49
CA ILE A 128 6.73 -6.19 15.27
C ILE A 128 7.30 -5.45 16.48
N LEU A 129 6.55 -4.51 17.04
CA LEU A 129 6.96 -3.73 18.20
C LEU A 129 7.04 -4.58 19.47
N GLU A 130 6.18 -5.59 19.60
CA GLU A 130 6.19 -6.51 20.74
C GLU A 130 7.34 -7.54 20.64
N THR A 131 7.56 -8.10 19.46
CA THR A 131 8.51 -9.22 19.29
C THR A 131 9.89 -8.81 18.79
N GLY A 132 10.02 -7.58 18.29
CA GLY A 132 11.22 -7.09 17.60
C GLY A 132 11.48 -7.77 16.26
N ARG A 133 10.51 -8.52 15.72
CA ARG A 133 10.65 -9.30 14.48
C ARG A 133 9.47 -9.07 13.55
N ALA A 134 9.74 -8.90 12.26
CA ALA A 134 8.71 -9.02 11.22
C ALA A 134 8.01 -10.39 11.32
N PRO A 135 6.66 -10.47 11.26
CA PRO A 135 5.95 -11.74 11.24
C PRO A 135 6.54 -12.69 10.19
N GLN A 136 6.90 -13.91 10.62
CA GLN A 136 7.39 -14.94 9.73
C GLN A 136 6.22 -15.48 8.92
N GLY A 137 6.25 -15.29 7.60
CA GLY A 137 5.17 -15.69 6.71
C GLY A 137 5.46 -15.28 5.27
N LYS A 138 4.82 -15.97 4.32
CA LYS A 138 4.88 -15.55 2.91
C LYS A 138 4.16 -14.21 2.78
N ASN A 139 4.78 -13.27 2.08
CA ASN A 139 4.11 -12.03 1.70
C ASN A 139 2.81 -12.39 0.94
N ILE A 140 1.67 -11.90 1.43
CA ILE A 140 0.35 -12.24 0.89
C ILE A 140 0.09 -11.63 -0.49
N TYR A 141 0.82 -10.57 -0.85
CA TYR A 141 0.71 -9.88 -2.13
C TYR A 141 1.63 -10.49 -3.20
N TYR A 142 2.80 -10.97 -2.78
CA TYR A 142 3.82 -11.46 -3.71
C TYR A 142 4.38 -12.78 -3.20
N LYS A 143 4.07 -13.85 -3.93
CA LYS A 143 4.71 -15.14 -3.73
C LYS A 143 6.13 -15.09 -4.29
N SER A 144 7.06 -14.59 -3.49
CA SER A 144 8.48 -14.72 -3.77
C SER A 144 8.91 -16.14 -3.44
N ASP A 145 9.36 -16.89 -4.43
CA ASP A 145 10.08 -18.15 -4.22
C ASP A 145 11.54 -17.91 -3.81
N LEU A 146 11.99 -16.64 -3.78
CA LEU A 146 13.31 -16.25 -3.32
C LEU A 146 13.38 -16.31 -1.79
N THR A 147 14.41 -16.98 -1.27
CA THR A 147 14.75 -16.95 0.16
C THR A 147 15.04 -15.52 0.56
N GLN A 148 14.26 -15.02 1.52
CA GLN A 148 14.39 -13.67 2.07
C GLN A 148 14.67 -13.78 3.56
N ASP A 149 15.84 -13.31 3.98
CA ASP A 149 16.10 -13.00 5.38
C ASP A 149 15.76 -11.54 5.65
N ILE A 150 15.10 -11.28 6.79
CA ILE A 150 14.66 -9.94 7.18
C ILE A 150 15.19 -9.64 8.58
N SER A 151 16.20 -8.78 8.65
CA SER A 151 16.64 -8.21 9.91
C SER A 151 15.78 -7.00 10.25
N THR A 152 15.24 -6.97 11.46
CA THR A 152 14.32 -5.91 11.93
C THR A 152 15.03 -5.04 12.97
N SER A 153 15.05 -3.73 12.74
CA SER A 153 15.54 -2.73 13.69
C SER A 153 14.41 -1.77 14.07
N VAL A 154 14.27 -1.48 15.37
CA VAL A 154 13.24 -0.57 15.89
C VAL A 154 13.92 0.63 16.55
N LEU A 155 13.63 1.83 16.04
CA LEU A 155 14.09 3.09 16.62
C LEU A 155 13.03 3.63 17.59
N TRP A 156 13.44 3.85 18.83
CA TRP A 156 12.63 4.48 19.87
C TRP A 156 13.15 5.88 20.16
N VAL A 157 12.25 6.85 20.23
CA VAL A 157 12.55 8.24 20.61
C VAL A 157 11.62 8.60 21.78
N ASN A 158 12.20 8.91 22.94
CA ASN A 158 11.44 9.24 24.16
C ASN A 158 10.35 8.21 24.50
N SER A 159 10.72 6.92 24.48
CA SER A 159 9.82 5.78 24.72
C SER A 159 8.65 5.63 23.73
N LYS A 160 8.70 6.31 22.58
CA LYS A 160 7.75 6.15 21.48
C LYS A 160 8.44 5.49 20.28
N PRO A 161 7.82 4.48 19.65
CA PRO A 161 8.36 3.88 18.45
C PRO A 161 8.25 4.89 17.31
N HIS A 162 9.38 5.22 16.69
CA HIS A 162 9.46 6.29 15.69
C HIS A 162 9.65 5.73 14.28
N MET A 163 10.43 4.66 14.14
CA MET A 163 10.73 4.06 12.85
C MET A 163 11.06 2.58 13.00
N ILE A 164 10.61 1.78 12.04
CA ILE A 164 11.06 0.40 11.86
C ILE A 164 11.86 0.33 10.56
N THR A 165 13.04 -0.25 10.63
CA THR A 165 13.90 -0.49 9.49
C THR A 165 14.00 -1.99 9.25
N LEU A 166 13.70 -2.40 8.01
CA LEU A 166 13.81 -3.78 7.55
C LEU A 166 14.97 -3.88 6.56
N ASP A 167 15.95 -4.69 6.92
CA ASP A 167 17.07 -5.06 6.07
C ASP A 167 16.74 -6.38 5.38
N TYR A 168 16.48 -6.31 4.09
CA TYR A 168 16.13 -7.45 3.25
C TYR A 168 17.38 -8.01 2.61
N THR A 169 17.61 -9.30 2.80
CA THR A 169 18.65 -10.07 2.12
C THR A 169 17.95 -11.10 1.23
N ILE A 170 18.01 -10.89 -0.09
CA ILE A 170 17.37 -11.75 -1.10
C ILE A 170 18.44 -12.56 -1.83
N GLN A 171 18.27 -13.87 -1.86
CA GLN A 171 19.07 -14.74 -2.72
C GLN A 171 18.51 -14.72 -4.14
N VAL A 172 19.30 -14.26 -5.10
CA VAL A 172 18.95 -14.21 -6.52
C VAL A 172 19.49 -15.47 -7.20
N PRO A 173 18.63 -16.34 -7.76
CA PRO A 173 19.05 -17.48 -8.56
C PRO A 173 19.84 -16.98 -9.76
N GLN A 174 21.10 -17.37 -9.87
CA GLN A 174 21.88 -17.13 -11.08
C GLN A 174 21.56 -18.20 -12.13
N ALA A 175 21.63 -17.82 -13.41
CA ALA A 175 21.48 -18.75 -14.52
C ALA A 175 22.69 -19.70 -14.58
N ILE A 176 22.47 -20.96 -14.20
CA ILE A 176 23.17 -22.25 -14.47
C ILE A 176 24.72 -22.32 -14.35
N ASP A 177 25.49 -21.25 -14.55
CA ASP A 177 26.96 -21.30 -14.77
C ASP A 177 27.80 -20.55 -13.73
N GLN A 178 27.23 -20.18 -12.58
CA GLN A 178 27.96 -19.62 -11.44
C GLN A 178 27.53 -20.30 -10.13
N ASN A 179 28.51 -20.87 -9.42
CA ASN A 179 28.30 -21.85 -8.33
C ASN A 179 27.78 -21.27 -7.00
N LEU A 180 27.45 -19.97 -6.91
CA LEU A 180 26.96 -19.35 -5.67
C LEU A 180 25.83 -18.34 -5.95
N PRO A 181 24.71 -18.38 -5.21
CA PRO A 181 23.63 -17.42 -5.38
C PRO A 181 24.10 -16.00 -5.07
N GLU A 182 23.78 -15.04 -5.95
CA GLU A 182 24.07 -13.63 -5.72
C GLU A 182 23.12 -13.09 -4.64
N VAL A 183 23.67 -12.37 -3.67
CA VAL A 183 22.89 -11.83 -2.56
C VAL A 183 22.64 -10.35 -2.81
N SER A 184 21.38 -9.99 -3.05
CA SER A 184 20.94 -8.60 -3.11
C SER A 184 20.48 -8.14 -1.74
N LYS A 185 21.04 -7.03 -1.25
CA LYS A 185 20.67 -6.41 0.02
C LYS A 185 20.10 -5.03 -0.20
N PHE A 186 18.96 -4.74 0.42
CA PHE A 186 18.42 -3.39 0.46
C PHE A 186 17.68 -3.15 1.77
N ARG A 187 17.58 -1.87 2.12
CA ARG A 187 16.99 -1.41 3.38
C ARG A 187 15.78 -0.55 3.08
N LEU A 188 14.68 -0.79 3.78
CA LEU A 188 13.50 0.08 3.76
C LEU A 188 13.13 0.48 5.19
N SER A 189 12.68 1.73 5.33
CA SER A 189 12.21 2.28 6.59
C SER A 189 10.72 2.58 6.53
N TYR A 190 10.05 2.41 7.65
CA TYR A 190 8.61 2.52 7.80
C TYR A 190 8.23 3.18 9.11
N TYR A 191 7.13 3.92 9.10
CA TYR A 191 6.45 4.37 10.30
C TYR A 191 5.62 3.23 10.91
N PRO A 192 5.76 2.96 12.21
CA PRO A 192 5.15 1.80 12.86
C PRO A 192 3.68 2.05 13.24
N HIS A 193 2.78 2.11 12.24
CA HIS A 193 1.34 2.31 12.46
C HIS A 193 0.73 1.15 13.27
N ARG A 194 0.37 1.40 14.53
CA ARG A 194 -0.44 0.48 15.35
C ARG A 194 -1.87 0.44 14.85
N LEU A 195 -2.51 -0.72 14.93
CA LEU A 195 -3.84 -0.97 14.40
C LEU A 195 -4.87 0.07 14.87
N GLU A 196 -5.00 0.27 16.18
CA GLU A 196 -6.02 1.17 16.74
C GLU A 196 -5.74 2.64 16.42
N THR A 197 -4.48 3.05 16.42
CA THR A 197 -4.10 4.41 16.01
C THR A 197 -4.42 4.65 14.53
N PHE A 198 -4.14 3.68 13.66
CA PHE A 198 -4.43 3.78 12.23
C PHE A 198 -5.93 3.82 11.94
N LYS A 199 -6.75 3.06 12.67
CA LYS A 199 -8.22 3.18 12.61
C LYS A 199 -8.70 4.59 12.97
N GLY A 200 -8.10 5.20 14.00
CA GLY A 200 -8.38 6.57 14.40
C GLY A 200 -8.06 7.58 13.29
N LEU A 201 -6.87 7.46 12.67
CA LEU A 201 -6.45 8.31 11.56
C LEU A 201 -7.39 8.20 10.34
N LEU A 202 -7.82 6.98 9.98
CA LEU A 202 -8.78 6.77 8.91
C LEU A 202 -10.14 7.39 9.24
N THR A 203 -10.62 7.21 10.47
CA THR A 203 -11.89 7.81 10.91
C THR A 203 -11.84 9.34 10.84
N GLU A 204 -10.71 9.95 11.24
CA GLU A 204 -10.48 11.39 11.13
C GLU A 204 -10.46 11.84 9.66
N ALA A 205 -9.79 11.11 8.77
CA ALA A 205 -9.70 11.42 7.35
C ALA A 205 -11.06 11.41 6.61
N PHE A 206 -11.99 10.56 7.05
CA PHE A 206 -13.36 10.52 6.52
C PHE A 206 -14.34 11.37 7.34
N HIS A 207 -13.88 12.14 8.33
CA HIS A 207 -14.71 12.92 9.25
C HIS A 207 -15.81 12.06 9.93
N GLY A 208 -15.51 10.80 10.21
CA GLY A 208 -16.45 9.82 10.78
C GLY A 208 -17.54 9.32 9.81
N LYS A 209 -17.54 9.75 8.54
CA LYS A 209 -18.57 9.39 7.54
C LYS A 209 -18.16 8.16 6.72
N MET A 210 -17.92 7.05 7.39
CA MET A 210 -17.57 5.79 6.74
C MET A 210 -18.05 4.55 7.50
N GLU A 211 -18.30 3.47 6.77
CA GLU A 211 -18.34 2.12 7.30
C GLU A 211 -16.90 1.57 7.27
N HIS A 212 -16.42 1.04 8.40
CA HIS A 212 -15.05 0.54 8.52
C HIS A 212 -15.04 -0.95 8.85
N SER A 213 -14.27 -1.72 8.08
CA SER A 213 -13.97 -3.12 8.37
C SER A 213 -12.47 -3.36 8.28
N VAL A 214 -11.96 -4.27 9.11
CA VAL A 214 -10.54 -4.66 9.13
C VAL A 214 -10.43 -6.16 8.93
N TYR A 215 -9.53 -6.56 8.05
CA TYR A 215 -9.20 -7.94 7.74
C TYR A 215 -7.74 -8.21 8.06
N GLY A 216 -7.44 -9.44 8.50
CA GLY A 216 -6.08 -9.93 8.70
C GLY A 216 -5.74 -10.88 7.57
N ASP A 217 -4.75 -10.53 6.75
CA ASP A 217 -4.35 -11.33 5.58
C ASP A 217 -5.55 -11.75 4.68
N PHE A 218 -6.43 -10.79 4.38
CA PHE A 218 -7.68 -10.97 3.61
C PHE A 218 -8.73 -11.91 4.24
N LYS A 219 -8.58 -12.27 5.52
CA LYS A 219 -9.56 -13.05 6.29
C LYS A 219 -10.18 -12.19 7.39
N ALA A 220 -11.36 -12.59 7.87
CA ALA A 220 -12.00 -11.94 9.00
C ALA A 220 -11.02 -11.90 10.19
N TYR A 221 -10.81 -10.72 10.76
CA TYR A 221 -9.90 -10.52 11.89
C TYR A 221 -10.68 -10.51 13.20
N VAL A 222 -10.21 -11.29 14.18
CA VAL A 222 -10.71 -11.26 15.55
C VAL A 222 -9.56 -10.92 16.49
N PRO A 223 -9.67 -9.89 17.33
CA PRO A 223 -8.66 -9.58 18.34
C PRO A 223 -8.37 -10.81 19.23
N GLY A 224 -7.08 -11.12 19.41
CA GLY A 224 -6.66 -12.29 20.20
C GLY A 224 -6.71 -13.64 19.47
N GLN A 225 -6.92 -13.67 18.15
CA GLN A 225 -6.81 -14.89 17.36
C GLN A 225 -5.42 -15.54 17.48
N THR A 226 -5.35 -16.88 17.37
CA THR A 226 -4.13 -17.66 17.59
C THR A 226 -2.99 -17.34 16.62
N GLN A 227 -3.32 -17.01 15.37
CA GLN A 227 -2.34 -16.65 14.35
C GLN A 227 -2.39 -15.14 14.10
N ALA A 228 -1.31 -14.44 14.47
CA ALA A 228 -1.17 -13.02 14.15
C ALA A 228 -1.07 -12.82 12.63
N PRO A 229 -1.88 -11.92 12.04
CA PRO A 229 -1.79 -11.65 10.61
C PRO A 229 -0.50 -10.89 10.29
N CYS A 230 0.01 -11.08 9.07
CA CYS A 230 1.14 -10.30 8.57
C CYS A 230 0.74 -8.85 8.23
N TYR A 231 -0.48 -8.67 7.70
CA TYR A 231 -1.03 -7.39 7.28
C TYR A 231 -2.44 -7.18 7.83
N PHE A 232 -2.72 -5.92 8.18
CA PHE A 232 -4.07 -5.44 8.39
C PHE A 232 -4.55 -4.71 7.14
N VAL A 233 -5.68 -5.16 6.58
CA VAL A 233 -6.32 -4.55 5.41
C VAL A 233 -7.58 -3.84 5.88
N HIS A 234 -7.59 -2.51 5.73
CA HIS A 234 -8.71 -1.66 6.07
C HIS A 234 -9.57 -1.44 4.83
N VAL A 235 -10.87 -1.71 4.96
CA VAL A 235 -11.88 -1.41 3.94
C VAL A 235 -12.79 -0.33 4.51
N CYS A 236 -12.71 0.87 3.95
CA CYS A 236 -13.44 2.05 4.37
C CYS A 236 -14.42 2.46 3.27
N LYS A 237 -15.72 2.23 3.48
CA LYS A 237 -16.76 2.63 2.52
C LYS A 237 -17.33 4.00 2.93
N LYS A 238 -17.17 4.98 2.06
CA LYS A 238 -17.60 6.36 2.30
C LYS A 238 -19.12 6.45 2.25
N THR A 239 -19.77 6.93 3.32
CA THR A 239 -21.24 6.98 3.40
C THR A 239 -21.83 8.25 2.78
N ALA A 240 -21.08 9.35 2.76
CA ALA A 240 -21.50 10.64 2.19
C ALA A 240 -20.31 11.46 1.68
#